data_AF-A0A0C9V6R7-F1
#
_entry.id   AF-A0A0C9V6R7-F1
#
_cell.length_a   1.000
_cell.length_b   1.000
_cell.length_c   1.000
_cell.angle_alpha   90.00
_cell.angle_beta   90.00
_cell.angle_gamma   90.00
#
_symmetry.space_group_name_H-M   'P 1'
#
loop_
_entity.id
_entity.type
_entity.pdbx_description
1 polymer ?
#
loop_
_entity_poly.entity_id
_entity_poly.type
_entity_poly.pdbx_seq_one_letter_code
_entity_poly.pdbx_strand_id
1 'polypeptide(L)'
;MQSYEDAEPIVRIRDLKKDRVNFVLENVDLAFANSIRRVVIADIPTVAIDMVEIHSNTTVLPDEFIAHRLGMIPLTSANCDEAIRYTRDCSCLSGCKYCAIELRLDVVCNDNRTMEVTSNHLEVVEFTQDVSVDQILQEGEEITKRGESFGFPVGKNDPSVPPVLICKIRKGQELRLRCVAKKGIAKEHAKWSPCSAVSFEYDPYNKLRHTTYWIETDERAEWPVGENAKEEEPPRDDEAFDFNAKPGKFYIEVETDGSLGPQEVMMKGLAELQTKLANLILGLKAPSELSGGDSGANGTTGVWAPPGAAQWSDTSASGAGYASPAGGGWGAGSWGGNSSPAQNNGGNTTGWGTTPAPNSGGNASWGGTSPAQNTWGGSTSPSSGAGSNTGGWGAQQGWGSPTQQANGWNL
;
A
#
# COMPACT_ATOMS: atom_id res chain seq x y z
N MET A 1 6.84 -9.07 -39.45
CA MET A 1 8.02 -8.61 -38.69
C MET A 1 7.57 -7.36 -37.97
N GLN A 2 7.27 -7.44 -36.68
CA GLN A 2 7.20 -6.24 -35.84
C GLN A 2 8.62 -5.67 -35.78
N SER A 3 8.74 -4.37 -36.04
CA SER A 3 10.01 -3.64 -35.95
C SER A 3 10.54 -3.77 -34.53
N TYR A 4 11.86 -3.85 -34.35
CA TYR A 4 12.47 -3.84 -33.01
C TYR A 4 12.07 -2.61 -32.17
N GLU A 5 11.68 -1.51 -32.82
CA GLU A 5 11.16 -0.28 -32.19
C GLU A 5 9.76 -0.45 -31.57
N ASP A 6 8.96 -1.44 -32.00
CA ASP A 6 7.62 -1.73 -31.45
C ASP A 6 7.66 -2.55 -30.15
N ALA A 7 8.86 -2.96 -29.70
CA ALA A 7 9.03 -3.86 -28.56
C ALA A 7 9.56 -3.18 -27.29
N GLU A 8 9.98 -1.92 -27.37
CA GLU A 8 10.47 -1.19 -26.20
C GLU A 8 9.31 -0.55 -25.42
N PRO A 9 9.31 -0.64 -24.07
CA PRO A 9 8.34 0.05 -23.24
C PRO A 9 8.39 1.57 -23.45
N ILE A 10 7.25 2.19 -23.76
CA ILE A 10 7.14 3.64 -23.94
C ILE A 10 6.37 4.24 -22.77
N VAL A 11 6.90 5.31 -22.19
CA VAL A 11 6.24 6.08 -21.12
C VAL A 11 5.92 7.48 -21.63
N ARG A 12 4.64 7.85 -21.62
CA ARG A 12 4.18 9.21 -21.94
C ARG A 12 3.49 9.83 -20.74
N ILE A 13 4.13 10.83 -20.13
CA ILE A 13 3.56 11.57 -18.99
C ILE A 13 2.52 12.56 -19.53
N ARG A 14 1.32 12.56 -18.94
CA ARG A 14 0.25 13.51 -19.24
C ARG A 14 0.24 14.69 -18.28
N ASP A 15 0.31 14.42 -16.98
CA ASP A 15 0.26 15.41 -15.90
C ASP A 15 1.22 15.00 -14.79
N LEU A 16 1.97 15.97 -14.26
CA LEU A 16 2.86 15.78 -13.12
C LEU A 16 2.62 16.91 -12.13
N LYS A 17 2.14 16.54 -10.94
CA LYS A 17 1.94 17.43 -9.80
C LYS A 17 2.81 17.00 -8.62
N LYS A 18 2.71 17.73 -7.51
CA LYS A 18 3.46 17.47 -6.28
C LYS A 18 3.16 16.08 -5.70
N ASP A 19 1.90 15.68 -5.76
CA ASP A 19 1.30 14.52 -5.09
C ASP A 19 0.90 13.40 -6.07
N ARG A 20 0.86 13.67 -7.37
CA ARG A 20 0.42 12.69 -8.36
C ARG A 20 1.16 12.75 -9.68
N VAL A 21 1.23 11.62 -10.36
CA VAL A 21 1.72 11.48 -11.73
C VAL A 21 0.73 10.67 -12.56
N ASN A 22 0.26 11.24 -13.66
CA ASN A 22 -0.61 10.57 -14.64
C ASN A 22 0.20 10.33 -15.91
N PHE A 23 0.29 9.07 -16.32
CA PHE A 23 1.06 8.66 -17.49
C PHE A 23 0.43 7.47 -18.21
N VAL A 24 0.82 7.31 -19.45
CA VAL A 24 0.45 6.18 -20.30
C VAL A 24 1.67 5.30 -20.50
N LEU A 25 1.50 4.01 -20.25
CA LEU A 25 2.50 2.98 -20.47
C LEU A 25 2.09 2.16 -21.69
N GLU A 26 2.92 2.16 -22.73
CA GLU A 26 2.68 1.49 -24.00
C GLU A 26 3.75 0.41 -24.24
N ASN A 27 3.44 -0.58 -25.08
CA ASN A 27 4.33 -1.68 -25.47
C ASN A 27 4.81 -2.53 -24.29
N VAL A 28 3.92 -2.83 -23.34
CA VAL A 28 4.21 -3.76 -22.24
C VAL A 28 3.11 -4.80 -22.09
N ASP A 29 3.41 -5.89 -21.41
CA ASP A 29 2.41 -6.89 -21.04
C ASP A 29 1.57 -6.42 -19.83
N LEU A 30 0.29 -6.84 -19.80
CA LEU A 30 -0.60 -6.61 -18.64
C LEU A 30 0.02 -7.12 -17.33
N ALA A 31 0.73 -8.24 -17.38
CA ALA A 31 1.40 -8.81 -16.21
C ALA A 31 2.50 -7.87 -15.67
N PHE A 32 3.26 -7.24 -16.56
CA PHE A 32 4.31 -6.29 -16.20
C PHE A 32 3.71 -5.01 -15.61
N ALA A 33 2.71 -4.43 -16.28
CA ALA A 33 2.01 -3.22 -15.83
C ALA A 33 1.37 -3.42 -14.43
N ASN A 34 0.70 -4.55 -14.22
CA ASN A 34 0.12 -4.89 -12.91
C ASN A 34 1.20 -5.19 -11.86
N SER A 35 2.34 -5.78 -12.25
CA SER A 35 3.45 -6.03 -11.31
C SER A 35 4.03 -4.72 -10.78
N ILE A 36 4.27 -3.73 -11.65
CA ILE A 36 4.71 -2.39 -11.23
C ILE A 36 3.70 -1.78 -10.27
N ARG A 37 2.40 -1.80 -10.61
CA ARG A 37 1.33 -1.30 -9.74
C ARG A 37 1.39 -1.91 -8.34
N ARG A 38 1.58 -3.24 -8.24
CA ARG A 38 1.66 -3.93 -6.95
C ARG A 38 2.90 -3.59 -6.16
N VAL A 39 4.06 -3.48 -6.82
CA VAL A 39 5.33 -3.13 -6.17
C VAL A 39 5.25 -1.70 -5.61
N VAL A 40 4.72 -0.77 -6.40
CA VAL A 40 4.55 0.63 -6.00
C VAL A 40 3.68 0.76 -4.75
N ILE A 41 2.61 -0.03 -4.64
CA ILE A 41 1.72 -0.02 -3.46
C ILE A 41 2.39 -0.66 -2.23
N ALA A 42 3.08 -1.79 -2.42
CA ALA A 42 3.31 -2.74 -1.31
C ALA A 42 4.78 -2.88 -0.88
N ASP A 43 5.72 -2.59 -1.77
CA ASP A 43 7.12 -3.04 -1.65
C ASP A 43 8.14 -1.90 -1.57
N ILE A 44 7.73 -0.65 -1.77
CA ILE A 44 8.62 0.50 -1.61
C ILE A 44 8.87 0.72 -0.11
N PRO A 45 10.14 0.80 0.32
CA PRO A 45 10.45 1.05 1.71
C PRO A 45 10.27 2.52 2.09
N THR A 46 9.66 2.73 3.24
CA THR A 46 9.42 4.04 3.85
C THR A 46 9.69 4.00 5.34
N VAL A 47 9.70 5.17 5.98
CA VAL A 47 9.84 5.29 7.44
C VAL A 47 8.50 5.67 8.05
N ALA A 48 8.10 4.94 9.09
CA ALA A 48 6.91 5.25 9.88
C ALA A 48 7.15 4.94 11.37
N ILE A 49 6.35 5.56 12.24
CA ILE A 49 6.40 5.31 13.69
C ILE A 49 5.97 3.87 13.95
N ASP A 50 6.80 3.13 14.69
CA ASP A 50 6.58 1.71 14.97
C ASP A 50 6.48 1.40 16.46
N MET A 51 7.22 2.12 17.28
CA MET A 51 7.17 1.97 18.73
C MET A 51 6.86 3.31 19.37
N VAL A 52 5.96 3.30 20.36
CA VAL A 52 5.56 4.48 21.12
C VAL A 52 5.68 4.14 22.60
N GLU A 53 6.59 4.83 23.28
CA GLU A 53 6.77 4.79 24.73
C GLU A 53 6.01 5.98 25.34
N ILE A 54 4.96 5.70 26.11
CA ILE A 54 4.13 6.74 26.72
C ILE A 54 4.62 6.94 28.16
N HIS A 55 5.07 8.16 28.46
CA HIS A 55 5.51 8.53 29.81
C HIS A 55 4.35 9.08 30.65
N SER A 56 3.48 9.88 30.03
CA SER A 56 2.29 10.42 30.66
C SER A 56 1.19 10.61 29.62
N ASN A 57 0.03 10.04 29.87
CA ASN A 57 -1.18 10.28 29.10
C ASN A 57 -2.33 10.55 30.07
N THR A 58 -2.72 11.81 30.18
CA THR A 58 -3.92 12.24 30.92
C THR A 58 -5.03 12.71 29.97
N THR A 59 -4.88 12.38 28.68
CA THR A 59 -5.85 12.73 27.64
C THR A 59 -7.10 11.84 27.72
N VAL A 60 -8.09 12.13 26.89
CA VAL A 60 -9.32 11.32 26.79
C VAL A 60 -9.14 10.06 25.94
N LEU A 61 -8.04 9.96 25.18
CA LEU A 61 -7.79 8.85 24.27
C LEU A 61 -6.91 7.80 24.96
N PRO A 62 -7.24 6.50 24.84
CA PRO A 62 -6.37 5.42 25.29
C PRO A 62 -5.03 5.42 24.56
N ASP A 63 -4.03 4.84 25.22
CA ASP A 63 -2.64 4.76 24.77
C ASP A 63 -2.52 4.12 23.38
N GLU A 64 -3.16 2.97 23.19
CA GLU A 64 -3.15 2.22 21.93
C GLU A 64 -3.80 2.98 20.78
N PHE A 65 -4.79 3.82 21.09
CA PHE A 65 -5.47 4.63 20.08
C PHE A 65 -4.56 5.75 19.58
N ILE A 66 -3.83 6.41 20.49
CA ILE A 66 -2.83 7.43 20.13
C ILE A 66 -1.68 6.77 19.37
N ALA A 67 -1.18 5.62 19.85
CA ALA A 67 -0.09 4.90 19.21
C ALA A 67 -0.43 4.49 17.77
N HIS A 68 -1.64 3.96 17.53
CA HIS A 68 -2.11 3.62 16.20
C HIS A 68 -2.15 4.85 15.27
N ARG A 69 -2.67 5.99 15.77
CA ARG A 69 -2.72 7.24 14.99
C ARG A 69 -1.35 7.80 14.66
N LEU A 70 -0.42 7.76 15.62
CA LEU A 70 0.97 8.17 15.39
C LEU A 70 1.63 7.32 14.31
N GLY A 71 1.34 6.02 14.26
CA GLY A 71 1.82 5.12 13.22
C GLY A 71 1.39 5.52 11.81
N MET A 72 0.22 6.15 11.66
CA MET A 72 -0.34 6.58 10.37
C MET A 72 0.07 8.00 9.95
N ILE A 73 0.93 8.69 10.71
CA ILE A 73 1.45 10.00 10.32
C ILE A 73 2.56 9.79 9.28
N PRO A 74 2.42 10.33 8.06
CA PRO A 74 3.44 10.18 7.04
C PRO A 74 4.69 10.95 7.44
N LEU A 75 5.84 10.29 7.37
CA LEU A 75 7.16 10.88 7.60
C LEU A 75 7.91 11.00 6.28
N THR A 76 8.63 12.09 6.10
CA THR A 76 9.44 12.33 4.89
C THR A 76 10.51 11.24 4.78
N SER A 77 10.45 10.47 3.70
CA SER A 77 11.23 9.23 3.52
C SER A 77 12.14 9.27 2.28
N ALA A 78 12.47 10.46 1.79
CA ALA A 78 13.34 10.63 0.62
C ALA A 78 14.65 9.82 0.78
N ASN A 79 15.03 9.07 -0.26
CA ASN A 79 16.22 8.20 -0.23
C ASN A 79 16.24 7.13 0.90
N CYS A 80 15.07 6.67 1.38
CA CYS A 80 14.97 5.65 2.45
C CYS A 80 15.80 4.37 2.23
N ASP A 81 16.10 4.00 0.99
CA ASP A 81 16.90 2.82 0.66
C ASP A 81 18.29 2.86 1.29
N GLU A 82 18.92 4.03 1.25
CA GLU A 82 20.29 4.24 1.70
C GLU A 82 20.39 5.12 2.96
N ALA A 83 19.36 5.91 3.26
CA ALA A 83 19.34 6.85 4.39
C ALA A 83 19.10 6.18 5.75
N ILE A 84 18.64 4.92 5.75
CA ILE A 84 18.35 4.14 6.96
C ILE A 84 18.43 2.63 6.65
N ARG A 85 19.06 1.87 7.56
CA ARG A 85 19.06 0.39 7.49
C ARG A 85 17.79 -0.17 8.10
N TYR A 86 17.37 -1.36 7.65
CA TYR A 86 16.34 -2.10 8.37
C TYR A 86 16.84 -2.45 9.78
N THR A 87 16.00 -2.24 10.80
CA THR A 87 16.36 -2.55 12.19
C THR A 87 16.72 -4.03 12.38
N ARG A 88 16.06 -4.94 11.65
CA ARG A 88 16.34 -6.39 11.66
C ARG A 88 17.71 -6.78 11.08
N ASP A 89 18.27 -5.94 10.20
CA ASP A 89 19.58 -6.17 9.56
C ASP A 89 20.69 -5.39 10.28
N CYS A 90 20.33 -4.60 11.29
CA CYS A 90 21.27 -3.84 12.09
C CYS A 90 21.89 -4.71 13.18
N SER A 91 23.17 -4.52 13.43
CA SER A 91 23.95 -5.18 14.50
C SER A 91 23.63 -4.69 15.91
N CYS A 92 22.75 -3.70 16.07
CA CYS A 92 22.41 -3.12 17.37
C CYS A 92 21.35 -3.96 18.10
N LEU A 93 21.32 -3.86 19.42
CA LEU A 93 20.36 -4.61 20.26
C LEU A 93 18.92 -4.09 20.21
N SER A 94 18.72 -2.77 20.25
CA SER A 94 17.38 -2.17 20.46
C SER A 94 17.08 -0.97 19.57
N GLY A 95 17.90 -0.73 18.55
CA GLY A 95 17.84 0.43 17.66
C GLY A 95 18.98 1.40 17.91
N CYS A 96 19.49 2.03 16.85
CA CYS A 96 20.54 3.05 16.91
C CYS A 96 20.26 4.16 15.90
N LYS A 97 21.10 5.21 15.90
CA LYS A 97 20.98 6.34 14.97
C LYS A 97 20.96 5.97 13.47
N TYR A 98 21.48 4.80 13.08
CA TYR A 98 21.53 4.35 11.68
C TYR A 98 20.31 3.56 11.21
N CYS A 99 19.56 2.94 12.14
CA CYS A 99 18.44 2.05 11.82
C CYS A 99 17.09 2.49 12.41
N ALA A 100 17.07 3.62 13.13
CA ALA A 100 15.88 4.20 13.72
C ALA A 100 15.96 5.74 13.79
N ILE A 101 14.80 6.38 13.91
CA ILE A 101 14.65 7.82 14.14
C ILE A 101 13.82 8.00 15.41
N GLU A 102 14.28 8.84 16.33
CA GLU A 102 13.53 9.17 17.55
C GLU A 102 12.75 10.47 17.36
N LEU A 103 11.45 10.45 17.67
CA LEU A 103 10.62 11.65 17.77
C LEU A 103 10.07 11.78 19.19
N ARG A 104 9.93 13.01 19.69
CA ARG A 104 9.31 13.30 20.99
C ARG A 104 8.11 14.22 20.82
N LEU A 105 7.10 13.97 21.66
CA LEU A 105 5.92 14.81 21.79
C LEU A 105 5.71 15.10 23.26
N ASP A 106 5.96 16.34 23.67
CA ASP A 106 5.80 16.81 25.04
C ASP A 106 4.88 18.02 25.04
N VAL A 107 3.60 17.80 25.36
CA VAL A 107 2.57 18.85 25.34
C VAL A 107 1.77 18.89 26.64
N VAL A 108 1.51 20.10 27.12
CA VAL A 108 0.69 20.36 28.32
C VAL A 108 -0.24 21.53 28.00
N CYS A 109 -1.54 21.37 28.21
CA CYS A 109 -2.49 22.45 28.02
C CYS A 109 -2.66 23.26 29.30
N ASN A 110 -2.08 24.46 29.33
CA ASN A 110 -2.22 25.38 30.47
C ASN A 110 -3.42 26.33 30.34
N ASP A 111 -3.90 26.53 29.12
CA ASP A 111 -5.00 27.44 28.80
C ASP A 111 -6.36 26.81 29.09
N ASN A 112 -7.37 27.65 29.34
CA ASN A 112 -8.76 27.19 29.54
C ASN A 112 -9.48 26.85 28.20
N ARG A 113 -8.76 26.89 27.08
CA ARG A 113 -9.27 26.54 25.75
C ARG A 113 -8.79 25.14 25.38
N THR A 114 -9.52 24.47 24.49
CA THR A 114 -9.08 23.19 23.94
C THR A 114 -7.84 23.42 23.09
N MET A 115 -6.77 22.67 23.37
CA MET A 115 -5.55 22.65 22.56
C MET A 115 -5.61 21.48 21.58
N GLU A 116 -5.30 21.75 20.32
CA GLU A 116 -5.19 20.73 19.28
C GLU A 116 -3.74 20.27 19.19
N VAL A 117 -3.51 18.99 19.49
CA VAL A 117 -2.19 18.38 19.38
C VAL A 117 -2.06 17.80 17.98
N THR A 118 -1.18 18.38 17.19
CA THR A 118 -0.96 18.02 15.78
C THR A 118 0.46 17.49 15.53
N SER A 119 0.70 16.93 14.34
CA SER A 119 2.00 16.42 13.90
C SER A 119 3.13 17.45 13.96
N ASN A 120 2.83 18.75 13.90
CA ASN A 120 3.86 19.80 14.05
C ASN A 120 4.52 19.83 15.44
N HIS A 121 3.86 19.28 16.46
CA HIS A 121 4.42 19.20 17.81
C HIS A 121 5.41 18.02 17.99
N LEU A 122 5.56 17.15 16.98
CA LEU A 122 6.55 16.07 17.01
C LEU A 122 7.93 16.63 16.66
N GLU A 123 8.85 16.54 17.60
CA GLU A 123 10.24 16.95 17.40
C GLU A 123 11.13 15.74 17.13
N VAL A 124 11.89 15.78 16.04
CA VAL A 124 12.94 14.79 15.78
C VAL A 124 14.10 15.11 16.71
N VAL A 125 14.53 14.12 17.49
CA VAL A 125 15.64 14.28 18.43
C VAL A 125 16.78 13.36 18.05
N GLU A 126 18.00 13.76 18.42
CA GLU A 126 19.15 12.89 18.25
C GLU A 126 18.99 11.63 19.10
N PHE A 127 19.34 10.48 18.53
CA PHE A 127 19.21 9.19 19.20
C PHE A 127 20.26 9.09 20.32
N THR A 128 19.87 9.43 21.54
CA THR A 128 20.73 9.32 22.73
C THR A 128 20.62 7.91 23.30
N GLN A 129 21.40 6.96 22.79
CA GLN A 129 21.69 5.74 23.55
C GLN A 129 23.04 5.89 24.24
N ASP A 130 23.11 5.38 25.48
CA ASP A 130 24.37 5.14 26.17
C ASP A 130 25.19 4.16 25.34
N VAL A 131 26.10 4.72 24.55
CA VAL A 131 26.93 3.99 23.59
C VAL A 131 27.79 3.00 24.39
N SER A 132 27.54 1.71 24.24
CA SER A 132 28.55 0.73 24.63
C SER A 132 29.74 0.89 23.67
N VAL A 133 30.97 0.72 24.17
CA VAL A 133 32.21 0.93 23.39
C VAL A 133 32.22 0.12 22.08
N ASP A 134 31.52 -1.02 22.05
CA ASP A 134 31.37 -1.87 20.86
C ASP A 134 30.49 -1.26 19.74
N GLN A 135 29.57 -0.34 20.05
CA GLN A 135 28.71 0.33 19.04
C GLN A 135 29.44 1.44 18.25
N ILE A 136 30.61 1.88 18.71
CA ILE A 136 31.43 2.90 18.03
C ILE A 136 32.08 2.30 16.75
N LEU A 137 32.25 0.98 16.69
CA LEU A 137 33.01 0.31 15.63
C LEU A 137 32.25 0.10 14.32
N GLN A 138 30.98 0.50 14.22
CA GLN A 138 30.21 0.43 12.98
C GLN A 138 29.70 1.82 12.61
N GLU A 139 30.62 2.67 12.15
CA GLU A 139 30.26 3.87 11.42
C GLU A 139 29.57 3.46 10.11
N GLY A 140 28.41 4.08 9.86
CA GLY A 140 27.64 3.88 8.65
C GLY A 140 27.44 5.21 7.94
N GLU A 141 27.40 5.16 6.61
CA GLU A 141 27.20 6.35 5.77
C GLU A 141 25.71 6.74 5.67
N GLU A 142 24.79 6.08 6.37
CA GLU A 142 23.35 6.33 6.23
C GLU A 142 22.98 7.76 6.61
N ILE A 143 23.63 8.29 7.65
CA ILE A 143 23.34 9.64 8.18
C ILE A 143 23.67 10.70 7.13
N THR A 144 24.74 10.53 6.36
CA THR A 144 25.14 11.50 5.33
C THR A 144 24.20 11.49 4.13
N LYS A 145 23.43 10.41 3.96
CA LYS A 145 22.44 10.23 2.88
C LYS A 145 21.04 10.70 3.25
N ARG A 146 20.82 11.11 4.51
CA ARG A 146 19.54 11.70 4.95
C ARG A 146 19.41 13.12 4.41
N GLY A 147 18.27 13.40 3.79
CA GLY A 147 17.87 14.78 3.53
C GLY A 147 17.61 15.54 4.83
N GLU A 148 17.65 16.87 4.78
CA GLU A 148 17.43 17.74 5.95
C GLU A 148 16.09 17.47 6.64
N SER A 149 15.04 17.17 5.87
CA SER A 149 13.70 16.87 6.36
C SER A 149 13.43 15.37 6.59
N PHE A 150 14.42 14.49 6.45
CA PHE A 150 14.22 13.05 6.61
C PHE A 150 13.71 12.69 8.02
N GLY A 151 12.63 11.92 8.10
CA GLY A 151 11.99 11.52 9.36
C GLY A 151 11.09 12.57 9.99
N PHE A 152 11.05 13.80 9.48
CA PHE A 152 10.08 14.79 9.92
C PHE A 152 8.70 14.49 9.36
N PRO A 153 7.61 14.78 10.11
CA PRO A 153 6.26 14.71 9.57
C PRO A 153 6.11 15.51 8.28
N VAL A 154 5.41 14.95 7.30
CA VAL A 154 5.16 15.63 6.02
C VAL A 154 4.47 16.96 6.26
N GLY A 155 5.01 18.03 5.66
CA GLY A 155 4.48 19.39 5.84
C GLY A 155 4.83 20.06 7.17
N LYS A 156 5.78 19.52 7.95
CA LYS A 156 6.19 20.16 9.21
C LYS A 156 6.58 21.62 8.97
N ASN A 157 5.93 22.53 9.70
CA ASN A 157 6.11 23.99 9.60
C ASN A 157 5.78 24.62 8.23
N ASP A 158 5.16 23.88 7.31
CA ASP A 158 4.70 24.41 6.03
C ASP A 158 3.27 24.95 6.17
N PRO A 159 3.02 26.27 6.03
CA PRO A 159 1.68 26.83 6.13
C PRO A 159 0.71 26.36 5.04
N SER A 160 1.23 25.83 3.92
CA SER A 160 0.42 25.33 2.81
C SER A 160 -0.12 23.92 3.05
N VAL A 161 0.44 23.18 4.01
CA VAL A 161 0.06 21.81 4.34
C VAL A 161 -0.52 21.76 5.75
N PRO A 162 -1.81 21.45 5.93
CA PRO A 162 -2.39 21.36 7.27
C PRO A 162 -1.76 20.17 8.03
N PRO A 163 -1.32 20.36 9.28
CA PRO A 163 -0.73 19.28 10.06
C PRO A 163 -1.79 18.26 10.48
N VAL A 164 -1.37 17.00 10.67
CA VAL A 164 -2.28 15.92 11.06
C VAL A 164 -2.68 16.10 12.52
N LEU A 165 -3.99 16.18 12.79
CA LEU A 165 -4.50 16.20 14.15
C LEU A 165 -4.30 14.83 14.81
N ILE A 166 -3.64 14.79 15.96
CA ILE A 166 -3.37 13.57 16.75
C ILE A 166 -4.46 13.41 17.81
N CYS A 167 -4.65 14.44 18.64
CA CYS A 167 -5.68 14.46 19.68
C CYS A 167 -6.04 15.90 20.06
N LYS A 168 -7.06 16.05 20.92
CA LYS A 168 -7.41 17.33 21.54
C LYS A 168 -7.32 17.16 23.05
N ILE A 169 -6.72 18.14 23.71
CA ILE A 169 -6.51 18.14 25.16
C ILE A 169 -7.10 19.42 25.78
N ARG A 170 -7.53 19.34 27.04
CA ARG A 170 -8.08 20.47 27.81
C ARG A 170 -7.12 20.86 28.93
N LYS A 171 -7.37 22.02 29.56
CA LYS A 171 -6.62 22.54 30.70
C LYS A 171 -6.25 21.44 31.71
N GLY A 172 -4.96 21.33 32.01
CA GLY A 172 -4.40 20.39 32.97
C GLY A 172 -4.11 18.99 32.41
N GLN A 173 -4.54 18.68 31.19
CA GLN A 173 -4.14 17.45 30.50
C GLN A 173 -2.78 17.63 29.82
N GLU A 174 -2.02 16.54 29.82
CA GLU A 174 -0.72 16.41 29.19
C GLU A 174 -0.59 15.09 28.43
N LEU A 175 0.26 15.13 27.41
CA LEU A 175 0.69 13.97 26.65
C LEU A 175 2.20 14.07 26.46
N ARG A 176 2.92 13.09 27.01
CA ARG A 176 4.38 12.95 26.91
C ARG A 176 4.71 11.57 26.41
N LEU A 177 5.35 11.51 25.24
CA LEU A 177 5.69 10.25 24.61
C LEU A 177 6.96 10.36 23.76
N ARG A 178 7.60 9.21 23.61
CA ARG A 178 8.76 8.97 22.77
C ARG A 178 8.37 7.98 21.67
N CYS A 179 8.59 8.35 20.43
CA CYS A 179 8.32 7.55 19.26
C CYS A 179 9.63 7.08 18.64
N VAL A 180 9.67 5.82 18.22
CA VAL A 180 10.76 5.28 17.41
C VAL A 180 10.19 4.90 16.05
N ALA A 181 10.65 5.59 15.01
CA ALA A 181 10.32 5.30 13.64
C ALA A 181 11.34 4.36 13.00
N LYS A 182 10.85 3.43 12.19
CA LYS A 182 11.64 2.36 11.56
C LYS A 182 11.33 2.28 10.07
N LYS A 183 12.31 1.78 9.31
CA LYS A 183 12.15 1.37 7.92
C LYS A 183 11.27 0.14 7.83
N GLY A 184 10.27 0.16 6.94
CA GLY A 184 9.38 -0.96 6.68
C GLY A 184 8.77 -0.88 5.29
N ILE A 185 7.95 -1.89 4.95
CA ILE A 185 7.20 -1.96 3.69
C ILE A 185 5.72 -2.20 3.96
N ALA A 186 4.87 -1.82 3.02
CA ALA A 186 3.41 -1.92 3.17
C ALA A 186 2.89 -3.36 3.35
N LYS A 187 3.64 -4.37 2.90
CA LYS A 187 3.33 -5.78 3.19
C LYS A 187 3.36 -6.14 4.68
N GLU A 188 4.19 -5.44 5.47
CA GLU A 188 4.24 -5.65 6.91
C GLU A 188 3.09 -4.90 7.59
N HIS A 189 2.84 -3.66 7.19
CA HIS A 189 1.69 -2.86 7.65
C HIS A 189 1.44 -1.70 6.68
N ALA A 190 0.16 -1.37 6.43
CA ALA A 190 -0.25 -0.35 5.47
C ALA A 190 0.35 1.07 5.73
N LYS A 191 0.75 1.35 6.98
CA LYS A 191 1.41 2.61 7.39
C LYS A 191 2.70 2.93 6.63
N TRP A 192 3.32 1.93 6.01
CA TRP A 192 4.53 2.09 5.21
C TRP A 192 4.25 2.21 3.70
N SER A 193 2.98 2.30 3.28
CA SER A 193 2.69 2.56 1.86
C SER A 193 2.91 4.04 1.57
N PRO A 194 3.80 4.40 0.63
CA PRO A 194 3.93 5.79 0.18
C PRO A 194 2.81 6.21 -0.78
N CYS A 195 1.90 5.30 -1.12
CA CYS A 195 0.84 5.51 -2.10
C CYS A 195 -0.51 5.65 -1.41
N SER A 196 -1.27 6.66 -1.85
CA SER A 196 -2.70 6.80 -1.54
C SER A 196 -3.50 5.85 -2.42
N ALA A 197 -3.39 6.03 -3.74
CA ALA A 197 -4.08 5.22 -4.74
C ALA A 197 -3.25 5.06 -6.01
N VAL A 198 -3.49 3.95 -6.72
CA VAL A 198 -2.96 3.74 -8.07
C VAL A 198 -4.13 3.38 -8.99
N SER A 199 -4.57 4.37 -9.77
CA SER A 199 -5.55 4.20 -10.83
C SER A 199 -4.93 3.39 -11.96
N PHE A 200 -5.70 2.45 -12.51
CA PHE A 200 -5.23 1.52 -13.53
C PHE A 200 -6.37 1.16 -14.46
N GLU A 201 -6.24 1.54 -15.72
CA GLU A 201 -7.22 1.25 -16.77
C GLU A 201 -6.51 0.82 -18.05
N TYR A 202 -7.12 -0.07 -18.82
CA TYR A 202 -6.73 -0.40 -20.18
C TYR A 202 -8.01 -0.75 -20.97
N ASP A 203 -7.96 -0.60 -22.29
CA ASP A 203 -9.09 -0.92 -23.18
C ASP A 203 -10.42 -0.24 -22.76
N PRO A 204 -10.49 1.10 -22.79
CA PRO A 204 -11.63 1.88 -22.29
C PRO A 204 -12.94 1.61 -23.03
N TYR A 205 -12.87 1.06 -24.25
CA TYR A 205 -14.03 0.66 -25.06
C TYR A 205 -14.35 -0.84 -25.01
N ASN A 206 -13.64 -1.61 -24.17
CA ASN A 206 -13.83 -3.06 -24.06
C ASN A 206 -13.71 -3.81 -25.40
N LYS A 207 -12.81 -3.38 -26.29
CA LYS A 207 -12.54 -4.04 -27.58
C LYS A 207 -12.07 -5.48 -27.41
N LEU A 208 -11.32 -5.75 -26.35
CA LEU A 208 -10.81 -7.07 -25.99
C LEU A 208 -11.88 -7.96 -25.34
N ARG A 209 -13.02 -7.39 -24.95
CA ARG A 209 -14.12 -8.10 -24.26
C ARG A 209 -13.64 -8.79 -22.97
N HIS A 210 -12.71 -8.16 -22.26
CA HIS A 210 -12.22 -8.64 -20.97
C HIS A 210 -13.26 -8.47 -19.85
N THR A 211 -14.27 -7.62 -20.06
CA THR A 211 -15.44 -7.52 -19.20
C THR A 211 -16.72 -7.76 -20.00
N THR A 212 -17.75 -8.24 -19.32
CA THR A 212 -19.12 -8.28 -19.86
C THR A 212 -19.93 -7.27 -19.06
N TYR A 213 -20.37 -6.20 -19.72
CA TYR A 213 -21.20 -5.20 -19.06
C TYR A 213 -22.52 -5.80 -18.63
N TRP A 214 -22.91 -5.49 -17.39
CA TRP A 214 -24.26 -5.74 -16.94
C TRP A 214 -25.17 -4.66 -17.52
N ILE A 215 -26.27 -5.05 -18.14
CA ILE A 215 -27.16 -4.13 -18.85
C ILE A 215 -28.62 -4.42 -18.53
N GLU A 216 -29.44 -3.38 -18.37
CA GLU A 216 -30.90 -3.50 -18.30
C GLU A 216 -31.56 -3.18 -19.64
N THR A 217 -31.09 -2.13 -20.31
CA THR A 217 -31.72 -1.49 -21.47
C THR A 217 -30.75 -1.19 -22.59
N ASP A 218 -29.73 -0.36 -22.34
CA ASP A 218 -28.77 0.08 -23.35
C ASP A 218 -27.37 0.22 -22.73
N GLU A 219 -26.41 -0.47 -23.34
CA GLU A 219 -25.02 -0.53 -22.87
C GLU A 219 -24.36 0.86 -22.84
N ARG A 220 -24.53 1.64 -23.91
CA ARG A 220 -23.86 2.94 -24.08
C ARG A 220 -24.47 4.02 -23.18
N ALA A 221 -25.76 3.89 -22.81
CA ALA A 221 -26.43 4.79 -21.89
C ALA A 221 -26.13 4.46 -20.42
N GLU A 222 -25.97 3.18 -20.07
CA GLU A 222 -25.75 2.75 -18.69
C GLU A 222 -24.28 2.81 -18.25
N TRP A 223 -23.35 2.54 -19.17
CA TRP A 223 -21.92 2.56 -18.89
C TRP A 223 -21.24 3.79 -19.52
N PRO A 224 -20.95 4.83 -18.72
CA PRO A 224 -20.31 6.02 -19.24
C PRO A 224 -18.87 5.71 -19.66
N VAL A 225 -18.49 6.27 -20.81
CA VAL A 225 -17.14 6.13 -21.35
C VAL A 225 -16.18 7.01 -20.54
N GLY A 226 -15.08 6.42 -20.07
CA GLY A 226 -14.06 7.08 -19.26
C GLY A 226 -13.27 8.15 -20.04
N GLU A 227 -12.53 8.99 -19.31
CA GLU A 227 -11.70 10.05 -19.92
C GLU A 227 -10.61 9.48 -20.84
N ASN A 228 -10.06 8.32 -20.50
CA ASN A 228 -8.99 7.66 -21.26
C ASN A 228 -9.42 7.24 -22.66
N ALA A 229 -10.73 7.07 -22.90
CA ALA A 229 -11.28 6.73 -24.19
C ALA A 229 -11.05 7.79 -25.27
N LYS A 230 -10.75 9.04 -24.89
CA LYS A 230 -10.40 10.13 -25.83
C LYS A 230 -9.10 9.84 -26.59
N GLU A 231 -8.24 8.96 -26.07
CA GLU A 231 -6.95 8.60 -26.67
C GLU A 231 -7.00 7.32 -27.51
N GLU A 232 -8.17 6.71 -27.65
CA GLU A 232 -8.40 5.54 -28.49
C GLU A 232 -9.58 5.76 -29.44
N GLU A 233 -9.53 5.10 -30.59
CA GLU A 233 -10.64 5.14 -31.52
C GLU A 233 -11.79 4.25 -31.00
N PRO A 234 -13.06 4.69 -31.06
CA PRO A 234 -14.18 3.84 -30.70
C PRO A 234 -14.26 2.63 -31.64
N PRO A 235 -14.71 1.45 -31.14
CA PRO A 235 -14.92 0.29 -31.99
C PRO A 235 -15.99 0.60 -33.04
N ARG A 236 -15.77 0.09 -34.26
CA ARG A 236 -16.78 0.17 -35.32
C ARG A 236 -17.73 -1.01 -35.22
N ASP A 237 -19.01 -0.76 -35.42
CA ASP A 237 -20.05 -1.79 -35.28
C ASP A 237 -19.94 -2.91 -36.35
N ASP A 238 -19.25 -2.65 -37.47
CA ASP A 238 -19.00 -3.60 -38.56
C ASP A 238 -17.69 -4.39 -38.43
N GLU A 239 -16.83 -4.05 -37.47
CA GLU A 239 -15.54 -4.69 -37.27
C GLU A 239 -15.68 -6.05 -36.57
N ALA A 240 -15.06 -7.08 -37.14
CA ALA A 240 -15.03 -8.40 -36.51
C ALA A 240 -14.15 -8.38 -35.25
N PHE A 241 -14.53 -9.16 -34.23
CA PHE A 241 -13.75 -9.26 -33.00
C PHE A 241 -12.36 -9.84 -33.26
N ASP A 242 -11.32 -9.09 -32.90
CA ASP A 242 -9.94 -9.55 -32.96
C ASP A 242 -9.57 -10.36 -31.71
N PHE A 243 -9.59 -11.68 -31.86
CA PHE A 243 -9.21 -12.63 -30.81
C PHE A 243 -7.69 -12.73 -30.58
N ASN A 244 -6.86 -12.15 -31.45
CA ASN A 244 -5.40 -12.11 -31.26
C ASN A 244 -4.94 -10.81 -30.59
N ALA A 245 -5.81 -9.82 -30.47
CA ALA A 245 -5.51 -8.56 -29.81
C ALA A 245 -5.10 -8.79 -28.35
N LYS A 246 -4.12 -8.01 -27.89
CA LYS A 246 -3.62 -8.04 -26.52
C LYS A 246 -3.62 -6.64 -25.94
N PRO A 247 -3.79 -6.49 -24.62
CA PRO A 247 -3.67 -5.18 -23.98
C PRO A 247 -2.20 -4.72 -24.09
N GLY A 248 -1.98 -3.60 -24.78
CA GLY A 248 -0.64 -3.02 -24.98
C GLY A 248 -0.52 -1.56 -24.51
N LYS A 249 -1.62 -0.94 -24.06
CA LYS A 249 -1.67 0.45 -23.59
C LYS A 249 -2.37 0.49 -22.24
N PHE A 250 -1.74 1.10 -21.25
CA PHE A 250 -2.21 1.19 -19.87
C PHE A 250 -2.20 2.63 -19.40
N TYR A 251 -3.31 3.07 -18.84
CA TYR A 251 -3.49 4.38 -18.25
C TYR A 251 -3.32 4.26 -16.74
N ILE A 252 -2.27 4.89 -16.23
CA ILE A 252 -1.87 4.77 -14.84
C ILE A 252 -1.76 6.15 -14.21
N GLU A 253 -2.38 6.30 -13.04
CA GLU A 253 -2.18 7.48 -12.20
C GLU A 253 -1.77 7.03 -10.80
N VAL A 254 -0.64 7.52 -10.32
CA VAL A 254 -0.12 7.24 -8.99
C VAL A 254 -0.24 8.49 -8.14
N GLU A 255 -0.91 8.37 -7.00
CA GLU A 255 -1.06 9.41 -5.98
C GLU A 255 -0.29 9.00 -4.73
N THR A 256 0.52 9.91 -4.18
CA THR A 256 1.35 9.68 -2.99
C THR A 256 0.81 10.40 -1.76
N ASP A 257 1.16 9.88 -0.58
CA ASP A 257 0.80 10.47 0.73
C ASP A 257 1.72 11.65 1.14
N GLY A 258 2.70 11.98 0.28
CA GLY A 258 3.70 13.02 0.51
C GLY A 258 4.95 12.55 1.26
N SER A 259 5.00 11.31 1.75
CA SER A 259 6.23 10.73 2.32
C SER A 259 7.35 10.61 1.28
N LEU A 260 6.97 10.38 0.02
CA LEU A 260 7.80 10.35 -1.17
C LEU A 260 7.11 11.11 -2.32
N GLY A 261 7.93 11.65 -3.23
CA GLY A 261 7.41 12.25 -4.46
C GLY A 261 6.88 11.19 -5.45
N PRO A 262 5.86 11.50 -6.28
CA PRO A 262 5.26 10.54 -7.21
C PRO A 262 6.24 9.96 -8.23
N GLN A 263 7.17 10.78 -8.74
CA GLN A 263 8.23 10.32 -9.63
C GLN A 263 9.22 9.39 -8.89
N GLU A 264 9.59 9.72 -7.66
CA GLU A 264 10.50 8.90 -6.85
C GLU A 264 9.87 7.53 -6.55
N VAL A 265 8.58 7.50 -6.22
CA VAL A 265 7.80 6.27 -6.01
C VAL A 265 7.85 5.37 -7.24
N MET A 266 7.63 5.91 -8.44
CA MET A 266 7.69 5.11 -9.67
C MET A 266 9.10 4.58 -9.96
N MET A 267 10.13 5.41 -9.81
CA MET A 267 11.52 5.02 -10.04
C MET A 267 11.97 3.93 -9.05
N LYS A 268 11.63 4.09 -7.77
CA LYS A 268 11.91 3.10 -6.72
C LYS A 268 11.14 1.81 -6.94
N GLY A 269 9.88 1.89 -7.35
CA GLY A 269 9.08 0.70 -7.67
C GLY A 269 9.72 -0.14 -8.78
N LEU A 270 10.25 0.49 -9.83
CA LEU A 270 10.98 -0.21 -10.89
C LEU A 270 12.30 -0.83 -10.40
N ALA A 271 13.09 -0.07 -9.62
CA ALA A 271 14.34 -0.57 -9.04
C ALA A 271 14.13 -1.76 -8.11
N GLU A 272 13.07 -1.73 -7.30
CA GLU A 272 12.70 -2.83 -6.39
C GLU A 272 12.25 -4.07 -7.17
N LEU A 273 11.46 -3.89 -8.24
CA LEU A 273 11.07 -4.99 -9.12
C LEU A 273 12.31 -5.63 -9.80
N GLN A 274 13.25 -4.83 -10.27
CA GLN A 274 14.51 -5.30 -10.85
C GLN A 274 15.34 -6.09 -9.83
N THR A 275 15.44 -5.59 -8.59
CA THR A 275 16.16 -6.26 -7.50
C THR A 275 15.56 -7.63 -7.19
N LYS A 276 14.24 -7.76 -7.18
CA LYS A 276 13.57 -9.05 -6.97
C LYS A 276 13.85 -10.05 -8.08
N LEU A 277 13.86 -9.60 -9.33
CA LEU A 277 14.21 -10.45 -10.47
C LEU A 277 15.68 -10.87 -10.41
N ALA A 278 16.59 -9.96 -10.04
CA ALA A 278 18.00 -10.27 -9.86
C ALA A 278 18.22 -11.33 -8.75
N ASN A 279 17.52 -11.20 -7.63
CA ASN A 279 17.57 -12.17 -6.53
C ASN A 279 17.08 -13.56 -6.96
N LEU A 280 16.05 -13.63 -7.82
CA LEU A 280 15.59 -14.90 -8.39
C LEU A 280 16.67 -15.53 -9.28
N ILE A 281 17.31 -14.74 -10.14
CA ILE A 281 18.41 -15.21 -11.00
C ILE A 281 19.57 -15.74 -10.14
N LEU A 282 19.94 -15.02 -9.08
CA LEU A 282 20.98 -15.44 -8.15
C LEU A 282 20.60 -16.75 -7.43
N GLY A 283 19.34 -16.89 -7.01
CA GLY A 283 18.85 -18.11 -6.36
C GLY A 283 18.80 -19.34 -7.27
N LEU A 284 18.66 -19.13 -8.59
CA LEU A 284 18.69 -20.21 -9.58
C LEU A 284 20.11 -20.64 -9.98
N LYS A 285 21.13 -19.80 -9.74
CA LYS A 285 22.52 -20.20 -9.95
C LYS A 285 22.93 -21.22 -8.89
N ALA A 286 23.28 -22.44 -9.32
CA ALA A 286 23.76 -23.49 -8.43
C ALA A 286 25.09 -23.06 -7.75
N PRO A 287 25.38 -23.55 -6.52
CA PRO A 287 26.61 -23.19 -5.80
C PRO A 287 27.91 -23.54 -6.54
N SER A 288 27.87 -24.39 -7.56
CA SER A 288 29.04 -24.75 -8.40
C SER A 288 29.48 -23.67 -9.39
N GLU A 289 28.67 -22.62 -9.62
CA GLU A 289 29.07 -21.48 -10.47
C GLU A 289 29.60 -20.28 -9.67
N LEU A 290 29.54 -20.32 -8.33
CA LEU A 290 30.23 -19.34 -7.48
C LEU A 290 31.70 -19.71 -7.19
N SER A 291 32.15 -20.91 -7.57
CA SER A 291 33.50 -21.41 -7.30
C SER A 291 34.25 -21.92 -8.54
N GLY A 292 33.86 -21.47 -9.74
CA GLY A 292 34.44 -21.95 -11.01
C GLY A 292 35.05 -20.82 -11.82
N GLY A 293 36.28 -20.40 -11.49
CA GLY A 293 36.98 -19.40 -12.29
C GLY A 293 38.35 -18.95 -11.78
N ASP A 294 39.28 -19.87 -11.54
CA ASP A 294 40.70 -19.54 -11.81
C ASP A 294 41.47 -20.79 -12.26
N SER A 295 41.81 -20.80 -13.55
CA SER A 295 42.89 -21.59 -14.13
C SER A 295 43.29 -20.97 -15.47
N GLY A 296 43.99 -19.83 -15.41
CA GLY A 296 45.10 -19.53 -16.32
C GLY A 296 44.83 -18.75 -17.62
N ALA A 297 45.77 -17.82 -17.86
CA ALA A 297 46.21 -17.25 -19.15
C ALA A 297 45.59 -15.92 -19.65
N ASN A 298 46.24 -14.83 -19.24
CA ASN A 298 46.75 -13.69 -20.03
C ASN A 298 45.92 -13.15 -21.23
N GLY A 299 45.40 -11.92 -21.09
CA GLY A 299 44.88 -11.13 -22.21
C GLY A 299 44.19 -9.84 -21.75
N THR A 300 44.86 -8.71 -21.96
CA THR A 300 44.37 -7.34 -21.72
C THR A 300 43.10 -7.00 -22.48
N THR A 301 42.07 -6.45 -21.82
CA THR A 301 41.19 -5.36 -22.29
C THR A 301 40.34 -4.88 -21.12
N GLY A 302 40.32 -3.57 -20.87
CA GLY A 302 39.70 -2.98 -19.67
C GLY A 302 38.21 -2.71 -19.82
N VAL A 303 37.46 -2.98 -18.75
CA VAL A 303 36.14 -2.39 -18.47
C VAL A 303 36.03 -2.12 -16.97
N TRP A 304 35.50 -0.96 -16.66
CA TRP A 304 35.41 -0.23 -15.38
C TRP A 304 34.54 -0.92 -14.32
N ALA A 305 34.97 -0.89 -13.05
CA ALA A 305 34.27 -1.40 -11.87
C ALA A 305 34.09 -0.29 -10.80
N PRO A 306 32.92 -0.18 -10.13
CA PRO A 306 32.74 0.78 -9.04
C PRO A 306 33.36 0.26 -7.72
N PRO A 307 33.89 1.14 -6.84
CA PRO A 307 34.76 0.77 -5.72
C PRO A 307 34.01 0.44 -4.43
N GLY A 308 34.59 -0.46 -3.62
CA GLY A 308 34.42 -0.40 -2.16
C GLY A 308 34.01 -1.67 -1.40
N ALA A 309 34.56 -2.85 -1.70
CA ALA A 309 34.54 -3.98 -0.76
C ALA A 309 35.96 -4.24 -0.24
N ALA A 310 36.21 -3.82 1.00
CA ALA A 310 37.48 -4.03 1.67
C ALA A 310 37.74 -5.52 1.92
N GLN A 311 38.91 -5.94 1.48
CA GLN A 311 39.48 -7.27 1.55
C GLN A 311 39.92 -7.58 2.99
N TRP A 312 39.33 -8.59 3.62
CA TRP A 312 39.81 -9.12 4.90
C TRP A 312 40.96 -10.10 4.63
N SER A 313 42.17 -9.72 5.02
CA SER A 313 43.36 -10.56 5.01
C SER A 313 43.45 -11.37 6.31
N ASP A 314 43.36 -12.69 6.21
CA ASP A 314 43.73 -13.61 7.28
C ASP A 314 45.26 -13.68 7.39
N THR A 315 45.79 -13.40 8.58
CA THR A 315 47.20 -13.64 8.91
C THR A 315 47.25 -14.58 10.10
N SER A 316 47.65 -15.82 9.82
CA SER A 316 47.85 -16.88 10.79
C SER A 316 49.05 -16.62 11.72
N ALA A 317 48.87 -16.79 13.03
CA ALA A 317 49.95 -17.14 13.96
C ALA A 317 49.44 -17.79 15.28
N SER A 318 49.52 -19.13 15.32
CA SER A 318 49.93 -20.03 16.42
C SER A 318 49.45 -19.84 17.88
N GLY A 319 48.87 -20.91 18.47
CA GLY A 319 49.08 -21.22 19.90
C GLY A 319 48.02 -22.04 20.65
N ALA A 320 48.13 -23.39 20.59
CA ALA A 320 47.86 -24.38 21.65
C ALA A 320 46.45 -24.55 22.30
N GLY A 321 45.74 -25.61 21.87
CA GLY A 321 45.37 -26.78 22.70
C GLY A 321 44.21 -26.68 23.71
N TYR A 322 43.12 -27.44 23.49
CA TYR A 322 42.80 -28.73 24.15
C TYR A 322 41.41 -29.30 23.70
N ALA A 323 41.47 -30.43 22.98
CA ALA A 323 40.66 -31.66 23.01
C ALA A 323 39.09 -31.72 22.99
N SER A 324 38.57 -32.10 21.79
CA SER A 324 37.75 -33.30 21.43
C SER A 324 36.31 -33.54 21.94
N PRO A 325 35.47 -34.41 21.28
CA PRO A 325 35.60 -35.15 20.00
C PRO A 325 34.45 -34.87 18.98
N ALA A 326 34.68 -34.83 17.65
CA ALA A 326 34.64 -35.92 16.65
C ALA A 326 33.38 -36.82 16.70
N GLY A 327 32.64 -37.14 15.63
CA GLY A 327 32.79 -36.91 14.19
C GLY A 327 31.84 -37.84 13.40
N GLY A 328 31.71 -37.60 12.09
CA GLY A 328 31.03 -38.46 11.11
C GLY A 328 29.68 -37.86 10.66
N GLY A 329 29.37 -37.67 9.38
CA GLY A 329 29.90 -38.25 8.15
C GLY A 329 28.72 -38.43 7.20
N TRP A 330 28.84 -37.93 5.98
CA TRP A 330 27.80 -37.76 4.98
C TRP A 330 27.17 -39.07 4.47
N GLY A 331 25.86 -39.05 4.21
CA GLY A 331 25.13 -40.11 3.51
C GLY A 331 24.00 -39.52 2.65
N ALA A 332 24.16 -39.64 1.33
CA ALA A 332 23.16 -39.26 0.33
C ALA A 332 21.95 -40.21 0.35
N GLY A 333 20.76 -39.72 -0.02
CA GLY A 333 19.63 -40.61 -0.28
C GLY A 333 18.26 -39.93 -0.42
N SER A 334 17.89 -39.66 -1.67
CA SER A 334 16.58 -39.88 -2.30
C SER A 334 15.27 -39.36 -1.69
N TRP A 335 14.53 -38.71 -2.57
CA TRP A 335 13.14 -38.28 -2.48
C TRP A 335 12.16 -39.39 -2.08
N GLY A 336 11.14 -39.02 -1.30
CA GLY A 336 9.95 -39.81 -1.03
C GLY A 336 8.94 -39.00 -0.22
N GLY A 337 7.87 -38.55 -0.86
CA GLY A 337 6.79 -37.79 -0.23
C GLY A 337 5.99 -38.63 0.77
N ASN A 338 5.47 -37.96 1.80
CA ASN A 338 4.56 -38.55 2.78
C ASN A 338 3.27 -37.75 2.89
N SER A 339 2.24 -38.35 2.31
CA SER A 339 0.83 -38.46 2.71
C SER A 339 0.29 -37.66 3.92
N SER A 340 -0.87 -37.04 3.65
CA SER A 340 -1.92 -36.66 4.60
C SER A 340 -2.61 -37.88 5.26
N PRO A 341 -3.29 -37.71 6.41
CA PRO A 341 -3.62 -38.79 7.32
C PRO A 341 -4.87 -39.60 6.95
N ALA A 342 -4.88 -40.82 7.47
CA ALA A 342 -5.79 -41.93 7.21
C ALA A 342 -7.26 -41.67 7.59
N GLN A 343 -8.18 -42.15 6.74
CA GLN A 343 -9.55 -42.51 7.09
C GLN A 343 -9.76 -44.01 6.94
N ASN A 344 -10.44 -44.55 7.95
CA ASN A 344 -10.66 -45.96 8.23
C ASN A 344 -11.61 -46.61 7.22
N ASN A 345 -11.33 -47.88 6.94
CA ASN A 345 -11.94 -48.72 5.92
C ASN A 345 -13.23 -49.39 6.43
N GLY A 346 -14.21 -49.58 5.55
CA GLY A 346 -15.44 -50.31 5.82
C GLY A 346 -16.16 -50.59 4.50
N GLY A 347 -15.67 -51.58 3.77
CA GLY A 347 -16.17 -51.94 2.43
C GLY A 347 -17.50 -52.67 2.42
N ASN A 348 -18.24 -52.52 1.32
CA ASN A 348 -18.97 -53.61 0.69
C ASN A 348 -19.16 -53.34 -0.81
N THR A 349 -19.24 -54.42 -1.58
CA THR A 349 -19.05 -54.55 -3.03
C THR A 349 -20.33 -54.37 -3.87
N THR A 350 -20.15 -54.40 -5.21
CA THR A 350 -21.12 -54.36 -6.34
C THR A 350 -21.51 -52.94 -6.80
N GLY A 351 -21.63 -52.57 -8.08
CA GLY A 351 -21.55 -53.23 -9.37
C GLY A 351 -22.27 -52.32 -10.39
N TRP A 352 -21.61 -52.01 -11.52
CA TRP A 352 -22.13 -51.56 -12.82
C TRP A 352 -23.45 -50.75 -12.94
N GLY A 353 -23.36 -49.57 -13.60
CA GLY A 353 -24.17 -49.30 -14.80
C GLY A 353 -25.32 -48.28 -14.74
N THR A 354 -25.18 -47.26 -15.60
CA THR A 354 -26.22 -46.57 -16.39
C THR A 354 -27.17 -45.56 -15.73
N THR A 355 -27.09 -44.32 -16.26
CA THR A 355 -28.16 -43.30 -16.35
C THR A 355 -29.37 -43.81 -17.15
N PRO A 356 -30.58 -43.28 -16.88
CA PRO A 356 -31.12 -42.25 -17.79
C PRO A 356 -31.90 -41.12 -17.11
N ALA A 357 -31.97 -39.99 -17.80
CA ALA A 357 -32.83 -38.83 -17.50
C ALA A 357 -34.28 -39.03 -18.06
N PRO A 358 -35.14 -38.00 -18.10
CA PRO A 358 -36.03 -37.54 -17.04
C PRO A 358 -37.52 -37.74 -17.42
N ASN A 359 -38.43 -37.75 -16.44
CA ASN A 359 -39.84 -37.50 -16.77
C ASN A 359 -40.59 -36.72 -15.69
N SER A 360 -41.53 -35.95 -16.22
CA SER A 360 -42.41 -34.92 -15.70
C SER A 360 -43.36 -35.31 -14.56
N GLY A 361 -43.72 -34.29 -13.77
CA GLY A 361 -45.12 -34.00 -13.42
C GLY A 361 -45.64 -34.65 -12.13
N GLY A 362 -46.05 -33.83 -11.17
CA GLY A 362 -46.77 -34.31 -9.99
C GLY A 362 -46.94 -33.27 -8.89
N ASN A 363 -48.01 -32.48 -9.00
CA ASN A 363 -48.54 -31.53 -8.04
C ASN A 363 -48.93 -32.21 -6.70
N ALA A 364 -48.52 -31.65 -5.55
CA ALA A 364 -49.21 -31.83 -4.27
C ALA A 364 -48.82 -30.73 -3.25
N SER A 365 -49.78 -29.84 -3.00
CA SER A 365 -49.98 -28.99 -1.81
C SER A 365 -49.82 -29.76 -0.49
N TRP A 366 -49.31 -29.11 0.57
CA TRP A 366 -49.91 -29.03 1.93
C TRP A 366 -48.99 -28.25 2.90
N GLY A 367 -49.57 -27.33 3.69
CA GLY A 367 -49.11 -27.03 5.06
C GLY A 367 -48.42 -25.70 5.29
N GLY A 368 -49.19 -24.62 5.50
CA GLY A 368 -48.70 -23.43 6.20
C GLY A 368 -48.90 -23.54 7.70
N THR A 369 -48.09 -22.80 8.48
CA THR A 369 -48.50 -22.05 9.69
C THR A 369 -47.37 -21.13 10.16
N SER A 370 -47.65 -19.83 10.18
CA SER A 370 -47.19 -18.86 11.18
C SER A 370 -48.44 -18.12 11.62
N PRO A 371 -48.64 -17.82 12.92
CA PRO A 371 -48.43 -16.43 13.34
C PRO A 371 -48.10 -16.23 14.84
N ALA A 372 -47.49 -15.09 15.19
CA ALA A 372 -47.81 -14.34 16.41
C ALA A 372 -47.13 -12.95 16.39
N GLN A 373 -47.92 -11.90 16.17
CA GLN A 373 -47.64 -10.54 16.60
C GLN A 373 -48.86 -10.05 17.36
N ASN A 374 -48.66 -9.57 18.59
CA ASN A 374 -49.70 -9.04 19.46
C ASN A 374 -49.57 -7.51 19.56
N THR A 375 -50.74 -6.89 19.52
CA THR A 375 -51.11 -5.46 19.48
C THR A 375 -51.00 -4.76 20.85
N TRP A 376 -50.91 -3.42 20.85
CA TRP A 376 -51.54 -2.37 21.71
C TRP A 376 -50.83 -1.04 21.34
N GLY A 377 -51.41 0.04 20.76
CA GLY A 377 -52.65 0.79 21.02
C GLY A 377 -52.49 1.65 22.28
N GLY A 378 -52.56 2.99 22.35
CA GLY A 378 -52.84 4.14 21.48
C GLY A 378 -53.06 5.37 22.40
N SER A 379 -52.76 6.61 21.95
CA SER A 379 -53.34 7.91 22.42
C SER A 379 -52.52 9.08 21.83
N THR A 380 -52.99 9.76 20.78
CA THR A 380 -53.83 10.98 20.75
C THR A 380 -53.23 12.21 21.46
N SER A 381 -52.72 13.14 20.66
CA SER A 381 -52.64 14.57 21.00
C SER A 381 -54.02 15.23 20.81
N PRO A 382 -54.43 16.20 21.64
CA PRO A 382 -55.46 17.16 21.28
C PRO A 382 -54.87 18.49 20.84
N SER A 383 -55.70 19.16 20.05
CA SER A 383 -55.54 20.38 19.29
C SER A 383 -55.71 21.66 20.11
N SER A 384 -55.26 22.76 19.48
CA SER A 384 -55.91 24.08 19.38
C SER A 384 -56.10 24.96 20.63
N GLY A 385 -55.62 26.21 20.55
CA GLY A 385 -56.22 27.31 21.33
C GLY A 385 -55.40 28.59 21.46
N ALA A 386 -55.50 29.46 20.46
CA ALA A 386 -55.61 30.93 20.51
C ALA A 386 -54.70 31.82 21.42
N GLY A 387 -54.19 32.93 20.84
CA GLY A 387 -54.14 34.23 21.54
C GLY A 387 -52.93 35.14 21.38
N SER A 388 -52.91 35.94 20.31
CA SER A 388 -52.53 37.38 20.20
C SER A 388 -51.18 37.98 20.70
N ASN A 389 -50.53 38.70 19.75
CA ASN A 389 -49.75 39.96 19.86
C ASN A 389 -48.46 39.97 20.71
N THR A 390 -47.30 40.54 20.33
CA THR A 390 -46.98 41.73 19.51
C THR A 390 -45.45 41.76 19.23
N GLY A 391 -45.05 42.24 18.03
CA GLY A 391 -43.75 42.88 17.69
C GLY A 391 -42.55 41.94 17.44
N GLY A 392 -41.72 42.06 16.40
CA GLY A 392 -41.62 42.97 15.28
C GLY A 392 -40.30 42.74 14.51
N TRP A 393 -40.37 42.88 13.17
CA TRP A 393 -39.34 43.31 12.19
C TRP A 393 -38.17 42.41 11.74
N GLY A 394 -38.18 42.14 10.41
CA GLY A 394 -37.03 41.99 9.49
C GLY A 394 -36.60 40.55 9.21
N ALA A 395 -36.44 40.03 7.99
CA ALA A 395 -36.57 40.53 6.63
C ALA A 395 -36.80 39.33 5.68
N GLN A 396 -37.52 39.58 4.59
CA GLN A 396 -37.98 38.64 3.57
C GLN A 396 -37.13 38.77 2.31
N GLN A 397 -36.78 37.68 1.64
CA GLN A 397 -37.01 37.48 0.19
C GLN A 397 -36.52 36.09 -0.28
N GLY A 398 -37.50 35.23 -0.61
CA GLY A 398 -37.33 34.09 -1.50
C GLY A 398 -37.94 34.41 -2.86
N TRP A 399 -37.38 33.81 -3.91
CA TRP A 399 -37.91 33.84 -5.28
C TRP A 399 -38.56 32.48 -5.59
N GLY A 400 -39.84 32.51 -5.96
CA GLY A 400 -40.59 31.37 -6.51
C GLY A 400 -41.26 31.81 -7.82
N SER A 401 -41.14 30.95 -8.84
CA SER A 401 -41.63 31.16 -10.22
C SER A 401 -43.17 31.21 -10.33
N PRO A 402 -43.73 31.96 -11.30
CA PRO A 402 -45.17 31.96 -11.56
C PRO A 402 -45.57 31.03 -12.72
N THR A 403 -46.71 30.38 -12.58
CA THR A 403 -47.48 29.74 -13.66
C THR A 403 -48.69 30.62 -14.03
N GLN A 404 -48.95 30.82 -15.32
CA GLN A 404 -50.25 31.30 -15.83
C GLN A 404 -50.62 30.64 -17.19
N GLN A 405 -51.80 30.00 -17.15
CA GLN A 405 -52.90 29.81 -18.13
C GLN A 405 -52.70 29.86 -19.67
N ALA A 406 -53.01 28.71 -20.30
CA ALA A 406 -54.10 28.39 -21.27
C ALA A 406 -54.40 29.27 -22.52
N ASN A 407 -54.23 28.67 -23.72
CA ASN A 407 -55.27 28.30 -24.73
C ASN A 407 -54.71 28.28 -26.18
N GLY A 408 -55.07 27.27 -26.99
CA GLY A 408 -55.10 27.43 -28.47
C GLY A 408 -54.80 26.24 -29.39
N TRP A 409 -55.82 25.38 -29.63
CA TRP A 409 -56.18 24.62 -30.85
C TRP A 409 -55.17 23.77 -31.66
N ASN A 410 -55.63 22.52 -31.91
CA ASN A 410 -55.14 21.54 -32.88
C ASN A 410 -55.33 21.97 -34.35
N LEU A 411 -54.38 21.57 -35.19
CA LEU A 411 -54.58 20.95 -36.51
C LEU A 411 -53.46 19.93 -36.76
#